data_AF-A0A0S8I0B8-F1
#
_entry.id   AF-A0A0S8I0B8-F1
#
_cell.length_a   1.000
_cell.length_b   1.000
_cell.length_c   1.000
_cell.angle_alpha   90.00
_cell.angle_beta   90.00
_cell.angle_gamma   90.00
#
_symmetry.space_group_name_H-M   'P 1'
#
loop_
_entity.id
_entity.type
_entity.pdbx_description
1 polymer ?
#
loop_
_entity_poly.entity_id
_entity_poly.type
_entity_poly.pdbx_seq_one_letter_code
_entity_poly.pdbx_strand_id
1 'polypeptide(L)'
;KTDDPWTDIPMMRDGETLKGYLPHQPPAGKLMYRLTLSGVSDTITIPENQPVVIRFRGGVPAAVLIPHVIIIFAAMFVSTRAGLEALFNRPNMRKLAYWSAGILFIGGIILGPVVQKYAFGEFWTGVPFGYDLTDNKTLIAMVGWAAAVIACLKGRNPRSWVLGASILQLIIFVIPHSVLGSELDYSKLPDVQR
;
A
#
# COMPACT_ATOMS: atom_id res chain seq x y z
N LYS A 1 6.40 0.57 19.85
CA LYS A 1 5.67 1.60 20.62
C LYS A 1 6.73 2.32 21.42
N THR A 2 6.80 3.63 21.33
CA THR A 2 7.69 4.41 22.20
C THR A 2 7.01 4.55 23.55
N ASP A 3 7.79 4.54 24.64
CA ASP A 3 7.29 4.74 26.01
C ASP A 3 7.15 6.23 26.36
N ASP A 4 6.92 7.07 25.34
CA ASP A 4 6.75 8.50 25.51
C ASP A 4 5.49 8.78 26.35
N PRO A 5 5.55 9.73 27.31
CA PRO A 5 4.40 10.06 28.12
C PRO A 5 3.28 10.67 27.28
N TRP A 6 2.03 10.36 27.64
CA TRP A 6 0.87 10.99 27.02
C TRP A 6 0.89 12.50 27.27
N THR A 7 0.60 13.28 26.23
CA THR A 7 0.46 14.73 26.31
C THR A 7 -0.99 15.10 26.04
N ASP A 8 -1.62 15.77 27.00
CA ASP A 8 -2.99 16.25 26.85
C ASP A 8 -3.01 17.58 26.10
N ILE A 9 -3.78 17.65 25.01
CA ILE A 9 -3.97 18.87 24.22
C ILE A 9 -5.44 19.28 24.36
N PRO A 10 -5.74 20.45 24.93
CA PRO A 10 -7.12 20.89 25.10
C PRO A 10 -7.77 21.12 23.73
N MET A 11 -8.96 20.57 23.55
CA MET A 11 -9.78 20.84 22.37
C MET A 11 -10.48 22.20 22.52
N MET A 12 -10.55 22.95 21.43
CA MET A 12 -11.27 24.22 21.36
C MET A 12 -12.67 24.00 20.82
N ARG A 13 -13.68 24.55 21.50
CA ARG A 13 -15.06 24.55 20.99
C ARG A 13 -15.21 25.63 19.92
N ASP A 14 -15.69 25.23 18.76
CA ASP A 14 -16.06 26.09 17.64
C ASP A 14 -17.51 25.78 17.24
N GLY A 15 -18.43 26.57 17.80
CA GLY A 15 -19.87 26.35 17.70
C GLY A 15 -20.30 24.99 18.29
N GLU A 16 -20.85 24.14 17.42
CA GLU A 16 -21.28 22.77 17.75
C GLU A 16 -20.13 21.75 17.66
N THR A 17 -18.94 22.15 17.20
CA THR A 17 -17.80 21.25 17.00
C THR A 17 -16.72 21.44 18.06
N LEU A 18 -16.05 20.34 18.44
CA LEU A 18 -14.81 20.35 19.22
C LEU A 18 -13.64 20.08 18.28
N LYS A 19 -12.66 20.98 18.25
CA LYS A 19 -11.49 20.91 17.37
C LYS A 19 -10.22 20.73 18.20
N GLY A 20 -9.46 19.68 17.90
CA GLY A 20 -8.12 19.47 18.43
C GLY A 20 -7.11 19.45 17.29
N TYR A 21 -5.96 20.09 17.48
CA TYR A 21 -4.86 20.07 16.52
C TYR A 21 -3.84 19.04 16.95
N LEU A 22 -3.53 18.09 16.06
CA LEU A 22 -2.44 17.14 16.27
C LEU A 22 -1.11 17.81 15.93
N PRO A 23 -0.05 17.60 16.73
CA PRO A 23 1.26 18.17 16.43
C PRO A 23 1.78 17.63 15.10
N HIS A 24 2.38 18.52 14.30
CA HIS A 24 3.00 18.12 13.04
C HIS A 24 4.11 17.08 13.30
N GLN A 25 4.16 16.05 12.47
CA GLN A 25 5.18 15.01 12.53
C GLN A 25 5.94 14.94 11.21
N PRO A 26 7.23 14.56 11.24
CA PRO A 26 7.98 14.30 10.02
C PRO A 26 7.35 13.15 9.20
N PRO A 27 7.69 13.00 7.90
CA PRO A 27 7.27 11.86 7.10
C PRO A 27 7.58 10.53 7.79
N ALA A 28 6.65 9.57 7.71
CA ALA A 28 6.63 8.32 8.47
C ALA A 28 6.48 8.42 9.99
N GLY A 29 6.45 9.62 10.57
CA GLY A 29 6.10 9.83 11.97
C GLY A 29 4.77 9.17 12.30
N LYS A 30 4.71 8.48 13.43
CA LYS A 30 3.49 7.85 13.94
C LYS A 30 3.02 8.61 15.16
N LEU A 31 1.73 8.86 15.24
CA LEU A 31 1.10 9.48 16.40
C LEU A 31 -0.02 8.58 16.90
N MET A 32 -0.02 8.34 18.21
CA MET A 32 -1.14 7.70 18.90
C MET A 32 -1.95 8.77 19.61
N TYR A 33 -3.27 8.78 19.41
CA TYR A 33 -4.16 9.67 20.14
C TYR A 33 -5.41 8.94 20.62
N ARG A 34 -6.03 9.50 21.66
CA ARG A 34 -7.37 9.17 22.14
C ARG A 34 -8.04 10.48 22.52
N LEU A 35 -9.37 10.53 22.40
CA LEU A 35 -10.14 11.67 22.85
C LEU A 35 -10.71 11.36 24.23
N THR A 36 -10.56 12.29 25.17
CA THR A 36 -11.17 12.18 26.49
C THR A 36 -12.11 13.36 26.66
N LEU A 37 -13.40 13.08 26.83
CA LEU A 37 -14.46 14.05 27.02
C LEU A 37 -14.90 13.99 28.47
N SER A 38 -14.67 15.07 29.22
CA SER A 38 -15.10 15.19 30.61
C SER A 38 -16.39 16.01 30.68
N GLY A 39 -17.49 15.36 31.05
CA GLY A 39 -18.77 15.98 31.40
C GLY A 39 -18.85 16.34 32.89
N VAL A 40 -20.03 16.74 33.35
CA VAL A 40 -20.27 17.15 34.75
C VAL A 40 -20.12 15.97 35.73
N SER A 41 -20.39 14.74 35.28
CA SER A 41 -20.38 13.54 36.13
C SER A 41 -19.51 12.41 35.58
N ASP A 42 -19.30 12.37 34.26
CA ASP A 42 -18.69 11.23 33.57
C ASP A 42 -17.56 11.67 32.64
N THR A 43 -16.54 10.82 32.53
CA THR A 43 -15.43 10.98 31.57
C THR A 43 -15.48 9.84 30.56
N ILE A 44 -15.68 10.16 29.29
CA ILE A 44 -15.77 9.18 28.20
C ILE A 44 -14.48 9.24 27.39
N THR A 45 -13.88 8.09 27.10
CA THR A 45 -12.69 7.99 26.23
C THR A 45 -13.06 7.34 24.91
N ILE A 46 -12.70 7.98 23.80
CA ILE A 46 -13.02 7.53 22.44
C ILE A 46 -11.72 7.37 21.64
N PRO A 47 -11.43 6.18 21.08
CA PRO A 47 -12.10 4.89 21.26
C PRO A 47 -11.79 4.26 22.63
N GLU A 48 -12.75 3.53 23.20
CA GLU A 48 -12.63 2.95 24.56
C GLU A 48 -11.53 1.88 24.67
N ASN A 49 -11.38 1.04 23.64
CA ASN A 49 -10.57 -0.18 23.72
C ASN A 49 -9.19 -0.09 23.04
N GLN A 50 -8.96 0.91 22.19
CA GLN A 50 -7.66 1.06 21.51
C GLN A 50 -7.41 2.51 21.05
N PRO A 51 -6.19 3.04 21.25
CA PRO A 51 -5.83 4.35 20.72
C PRO A 51 -5.76 4.31 19.19
N VAL A 52 -6.10 5.44 18.56
CA VAL A 52 -5.97 5.59 17.11
C VAL A 52 -4.51 5.87 16.78
N VAL A 53 -3.94 5.04 15.90
CA VAL A 53 -2.58 5.23 15.38
C VAL A 53 -2.68 5.82 13.98
N ILE A 54 -2.12 7.01 13.79
CA ILE A 54 -1.97 7.61 12.45
C ILE A 54 -0.50 7.63 12.04
N ARG A 55 -0.25 7.59 10.74
CA ARG A 55 1.09 7.75 10.15
C ARG A 55 1.08 8.93 9.20
N PHE A 56 2.03 9.84 9.36
CA PHE A 56 2.13 11.03 8.52
C PHE A 56 2.82 10.67 7.20
N ARG A 57 2.20 11.12 6.10
CA ARG A 57 2.73 10.95 4.74
C ARG A 57 3.38 12.26 4.29
N GLY A 58 4.63 12.18 3.84
CA GLY A 58 5.32 13.28 3.18
C GLY A 58 4.72 13.61 1.80
N GLY A 59 4.95 14.83 1.33
CA GLY A 59 4.56 15.24 -0.02
C GLY A 59 5.43 14.54 -1.07
N VAL A 60 4.80 13.76 -1.95
CA VAL A 60 5.49 13.14 -3.09
C VAL A 60 5.41 14.08 -4.29
N PRO A 61 6.55 14.48 -4.91
CA PRO A 61 6.52 15.31 -6.10
C PRO A 61 5.68 14.68 -7.23
N ALA A 62 4.80 15.47 -7.85
CA ALA A 62 3.95 14.98 -8.94
C ALA A 62 4.77 14.43 -10.12
N ALA A 63 5.94 15.01 -10.39
CA ALA A 63 6.88 14.55 -11.41
C ALA A 63 7.42 13.13 -11.19
N VAL A 64 7.33 12.60 -9.96
CA VAL A 64 7.72 11.22 -9.63
C VAL A 64 6.49 10.33 -9.54
N LEU A 65 5.44 10.82 -8.88
CA LEU A 65 4.21 10.06 -8.65
C LEU A 65 3.47 9.74 -9.96
N ILE A 66 3.32 10.72 -10.85
CA ILE A 66 2.58 10.54 -12.11
C ILE A 66 3.24 9.48 -13.00
N PRO A 67 4.56 9.55 -13.30
CA PRO A 67 5.21 8.50 -14.08
C PRO A 67 5.14 7.13 -13.42
N HIS A 68 5.33 7.04 -12.10
CA HIS A 68 5.24 5.77 -11.37
C HIS A 68 3.87 5.10 -11.57
N VAL A 69 2.78 5.86 -11.35
CA VAL A 69 1.42 5.35 -11.51
C VAL A 69 1.17 4.87 -12.94
N ILE A 70 1.56 5.65 -13.95
CA ILE A 70 1.41 5.28 -15.36
C ILE A 70 2.16 3.98 -15.67
N ILE A 71 3.39 3.82 -15.17
CA ILE A 71 4.20 2.63 -15.40
C ILE A 71 3.59 1.39 -14.72
N ILE A 72 3.06 1.52 -13.51
CA ILE A 72 2.37 0.42 -12.82
C ILE A 72 1.12 -0.02 -13.60
N PHE A 73 0.30 0.91 -14.06
CA PHE A 73 -0.87 0.59 -14.90
C PHE A 73 -0.47 -0.03 -16.23
N ALA A 74 0.61 0.45 -16.87
CA ALA A 74 1.15 -0.15 -18.07
C ALA A 74 1.64 -1.58 -17.81
N ALA A 75 2.30 -1.84 -16.67
CA ALA A 75 2.73 -3.18 -16.29
C ALA A 75 1.53 -4.13 -16.14
N MET A 76 0.46 -3.67 -15.47
CA MET A 76 -0.78 -4.44 -15.33
C MET A 76 -1.44 -4.71 -16.69
N PHE A 77 -1.52 -3.71 -17.57
CA PHE A 77 -2.10 -3.86 -18.90
C PHE A 77 -1.34 -4.88 -19.76
N VAL A 78 -0.01 -4.78 -19.82
CA VAL A 78 0.84 -5.72 -20.58
C VAL A 78 0.80 -7.12 -19.97
N SER A 79 0.78 -7.22 -18.63
CA SER A 79 0.61 -8.48 -17.88
C SER A 79 -0.69 -9.21 -18.23
N THR A 80 -1.82 -8.50 -18.22
CA THR A 80 -3.11 -9.08 -18.63
C THR A 80 -3.07 -9.54 -20.09
N ARG A 81 -2.46 -8.75 -20.97
CA ARG A 81 -2.29 -9.14 -22.38
C ARG A 81 -1.41 -10.40 -22.52
N ALA A 82 -0.31 -10.49 -21.77
CA ALA A 82 0.56 -11.67 -21.74
C ALA A 82 -0.20 -12.93 -21.27
N GLY A 83 -1.04 -12.78 -20.23
CA GLY A 83 -1.91 -13.83 -19.73
C GLY A 83 -2.92 -14.32 -20.76
N LEU A 84 -3.59 -13.41 -21.48
CA LEU A 84 -4.51 -13.75 -22.57
C LEU A 84 -3.79 -14.45 -23.74
N GLU A 85 -2.60 -13.99 -24.11
CA GLU A 85 -1.81 -14.62 -25.18
C GLU A 85 -1.32 -16.01 -24.77
N ALA A 86 -0.99 -16.21 -23.49
CA ALA A 86 -0.75 -17.53 -22.93
C ALA A 86 -2.03 -18.39 -22.95
N LEU A 87 -3.21 -17.83 -22.64
CA LEU A 87 -4.46 -18.58 -22.66
C LEU A 87 -4.85 -19.03 -24.09
N PHE A 88 -4.68 -18.18 -25.10
CA PHE A 88 -5.03 -18.47 -26.49
C PHE A 88 -3.88 -19.05 -27.34
N ASN A 89 -2.75 -19.40 -26.73
CA ASN A 89 -1.58 -20.00 -27.38
C ASN A 89 -1.05 -19.18 -28.58
N ARG A 90 -0.89 -17.87 -28.38
CA ARG A 90 -0.47 -16.93 -29.43
C ARG A 90 1.05 -16.69 -29.39
N PRO A 91 1.69 -16.35 -30.53
CA PRO A 91 3.15 -16.32 -30.65
C PRO A 91 3.83 -15.20 -29.83
N ASN A 92 3.12 -14.12 -29.49
CA ASN A 92 3.72 -12.96 -28.84
C ASN A 92 3.89 -13.10 -27.33
N MET A 93 3.44 -14.21 -26.73
CA MET A 93 3.48 -14.47 -25.29
C MET A 93 4.86 -14.19 -24.67
N ARG A 94 5.95 -14.67 -25.28
CA ARG A 94 7.31 -14.49 -24.73
C ARG A 94 7.73 -13.03 -24.70
N LYS A 95 7.48 -12.30 -25.79
CA LYS A 95 7.79 -10.87 -25.90
C LYS A 95 7.03 -10.08 -24.83
N LEU A 96 5.73 -10.37 -24.68
CA LEU A 96 4.91 -9.72 -23.68
C LEU A 96 5.35 -10.05 -22.25
N ALA A 97 5.77 -11.29 -21.97
CA ALA A 97 6.29 -11.67 -20.66
C ALA A 97 7.56 -10.87 -20.28
N TYR A 98 8.48 -10.65 -21.22
CA TYR A 98 9.65 -9.81 -20.99
C TYR A 98 9.27 -8.35 -20.75
N TRP A 99 8.31 -7.82 -21.50
CA TRP A 99 7.79 -6.46 -21.26
C TRP A 99 7.10 -6.33 -19.91
N SER A 100 6.23 -7.28 -19.52
CA SER A 100 5.58 -7.29 -18.21
C SER A 100 6.59 -7.27 -17.07
N ALA A 101 7.58 -8.16 -17.13
CA ALA A 101 8.65 -8.22 -16.12
C ALA A 101 9.48 -6.92 -16.08
N GLY A 102 9.87 -6.39 -17.24
CA GLY A 102 10.70 -5.18 -17.33
C GLY A 102 9.97 -3.93 -16.84
N ILE A 103 8.72 -3.72 -17.26
CA ILE A 103 7.92 -2.56 -16.84
C ILE A 103 7.59 -2.67 -15.34
N LEU A 104 7.24 -3.86 -14.84
CA LEU A 104 7.01 -4.09 -13.41
C LEU A 104 8.28 -3.83 -12.59
N PHE A 105 9.46 -4.23 -13.09
CA PHE A 105 10.72 -3.94 -12.41
C PHE A 105 10.98 -2.44 -12.28
N ILE A 106 10.80 -1.69 -13.37
CA ILE A 106 10.98 -0.23 -13.38
C ILE A 106 9.94 0.46 -12.48
N GLY A 107 8.67 0.10 -12.61
CA GLY A 107 7.58 0.70 -11.83
C GLY A 107 7.64 0.34 -10.36
N GLY A 108 7.79 -0.96 -10.07
CA GLY A 108 7.68 -1.52 -8.73
C GLY A 108 8.97 -1.50 -7.93
N ILE A 109 10.08 -1.97 -8.49
CA ILE A 109 11.35 -2.13 -7.77
C ILE A 109 12.24 -0.88 -7.85
N ILE A 110 12.11 -0.07 -8.91
CA ILE A 110 12.89 1.18 -9.01
C ILE A 110 12.06 2.37 -8.54
N LEU A 111 10.94 2.68 -9.21
CA LEU A 111 10.15 3.88 -8.91
C LEU A 111 9.33 3.76 -7.63
N GLY A 112 8.88 2.56 -7.27
CA GLY A 112 8.17 2.28 -6.01
C GLY A 112 8.96 2.77 -4.80
N PRO A 113 10.21 2.31 -4.60
CA PRO A 113 11.12 2.81 -3.57
C PRO A 113 11.34 4.31 -3.54
N VAL A 114 11.41 4.93 -4.72
CA VAL A 114 11.60 6.38 -4.81
C VAL A 114 10.37 7.10 -4.28
N VAL A 115 9.17 6.67 -4.68
CA VAL A 115 7.89 7.20 -4.16
C VAL A 115 7.79 6.96 -2.65
N GLN A 116 8.17 5.76 -2.19
CA GLN A 116 8.17 5.38 -0.77
C GLN A 116 9.09 6.30 0.05
N LYS A 117 10.28 6.61 -0.47
CA LYS A 117 11.21 7.53 0.19
C LYS A 117 10.63 8.93 0.34
N TYR A 118 9.98 9.45 -0.69
CA TYR A 118 9.33 10.77 -0.56
C TYR A 118 8.16 10.75 0.43
N ALA A 119 7.41 9.65 0.48
CA ALA A 119 6.25 9.51 1.35
C ALA A 119 6.62 9.23 2.82
N PHE A 120 7.68 8.47 3.07
CA PHE A 120 7.97 7.87 4.37
C PHE A 120 9.46 7.90 4.78
N GLY A 121 10.33 8.52 3.98
CA GLY A 121 11.75 8.65 4.29
C GLY A 121 12.61 7.40 4.00
N GLU A 122 12.00 6.24 3.77
CA GLU A 122 12.70 4.98 3.52
C GLU A 122 12.50 4.50 2.08
N PHE A 123 13.56 3.96 1.46
CA PHE A 123 13.49 3.44 0.10
C PHE A 123 12.79 2.08 0.03
N TRP A 124 12.99 1.18 0.99
CA TRP A 124 12.39 -0.14 0.95
C TRP A 124 12.13 -0.65 2.35
N THR A 125 10.89 -1.04 2.59
CA THR A 125 10.36 -1.49 3.88
C THR A 125 9.85 -2.93 3.83
N GLY A 126 10.00 -3.61 2.68
CA GLY A 126 9.74 -5.04 2.51
C GLY A 126 10.92 -5.92 2.89
N VAL A 127 10.76 -7.23 2.68
CA VAL A 127 11.81 -8.24 2.94
C VAL A 127 13.05 -7.92 2.09
N PRO A 128 14.28 -8.01 2.64
CA PRO A 128 14.65 -8.51 3.97
C PRO A 128 14.69 -7.44 5.09
N PHE A 129 14.47 -6.16 4.77
CA PHE A 129 14.68 -5.05 5.71
C PHE A 129 13.44 -4.73 6.56
N GLY A 130 12.27 -5.20 6.16
CA GLY A 130 11.03 -5.05 6.93
C GLY A 130 9.91 -5.97 6.44
N TYR A 131 8.68 -5.66 6.87
CA TYR A 131 7.48 -6.45 6.61
C TYR A 131 6.35 -5.62 5.97
N ASP A 132 6.69 -4.54 5.27
CA ASP A 132 5.70 -3.71 4.59
C ASP A 132 4.95 -4.51 3.52
N LEU A 133 3.62 -4.44 3.58
CA LEU A 133 2.75 -5.22 2.73
C LEU A 133 2.86 -4.79 1.26
N THR A 134 3.09 -3.51 0.98
CA THR A 134 3.10 -2.95 -0.37
C THR A 134 4.36 -3.36 -1.11
N ASP A 135 5.50 -3.26 -0.44
CA ASP A 135 6.79 -3.69 -0.98
C ASP A 135 6.81 -5.22 -1.19
N ASN A 136 6.29 -5.98 -0.22
CA ASN A 136 6.23 -7.44 -0.30
C ASN A 136 5.30 -7.93 -1.42
N LYS A 137 4.13 -7.30 -1.60
CA LYS A 137 3.24 -7.56 -2.73
C LYS A 137 3.96 -7.38 -4.07
N THR A 138 4.65 -6.27 -4.23
CA THR A 138 5.40 -5.96 -5.45
C THR A 138 6.53 -6.96 -5.69
N LEU A 139 7.24 -7.35 -4.62
CA LEU A 139 8.29 -8.36 -4.69
C LEU A 139 7.74 -9.73 -5.11
N ILE A 140 6.62 -10.19 -4.55
CA ILE A 140 5.99 -11.46 -4.92
C ILE A 140 5.59 -11.44 -6.39
N ALA A 141 4.99 -10.34 -6.88
CA ALA A 141 4.66 -10.19 -8.29
C ALA A 141 5.92 -10.26 -9.18
N MET A 142 7.01 -9.59 -8.77
CA MET A 142 8.27 -9.60 -9.50
C MET A 142 8.92 -10.99 -9.53
N VAL A 143 8.88 -11.74 -8.43
CA VAL A 143 9.38 -13.12 -8.36
C VAL A 143 8.57 -14.05 -9.28
N GLY A 144 7.24 -13.90 -9.30
CA GLY A 144 6.38 -14.64 -10.22
C GLY A 144 6.74 -14.38 -11.69
N TRP A 145 6.98 -13.11 -12.04
CA TRP A 145 7.43 -12.74 -13.39
C TRP A 145 8.84 -13.22 -13.72
N ALA A 146 9.77 -13.17 -12.76
CA ALA A 146 11.11 -13.71 -12.94
C ALA A 146 11.06 -15.22 -13.24
N ALA A 147 10.22 -15.98 -12.53
CA ALA A 147 10.02 -17.40 -12.80
C ALA A 147 9.42 -17.63 -14.20
N ALA A 148 8.45 -16.81 -14.62
CA ALA A 148 7.87 -16.89 -15.96
C ALA A 148 8.86 -16.55 -17.08
N VAL A 149 9.73 -15.56 -16.88
CA VAL A 149 10.81 -15.20 -17.80
C VAL A 149 11.83 -16.34 -17.89
N ILE A 150 12.24 -16.92 -16.76
CA ILE A 150 13.16 -18.07 -16.73
C ILE A 150 12.55 -19.28 -17.45
N ALA A 151 11.26 -19.55 -17.27
CA ALA A 151 10.56 -20.60 -17.99
C ALA A 151 10.50 -20.35 -19.51
N CYS A 152 10.31 -19.09 -19.93
CA CYS A 152 10.39 -18.68 -21.33
C CYS A 152 11.78 -18.91 -21.93
N LEU A 153 12.84 -18.60 -21.19
CA LEU A 153 14.23 -18.80 -21.63
C LEU A 153 14.61 -20.28 -21.71
N LYS A 154 14.20 -21.08 -20.72
CA LYS A 154 14.51 -22.53 -20.65
C LYS A 154 13.59 -23.40 -21.51
N GLY A 155 12.55 -22.83 -22.12
CA GLY A 155 11.56 -23.56 -22.92
C GLY A 155 10.67 -24.52 -22.13
N ARG A 156 10.75 -24.53 -20.79
CA ARG A 156 10.01 -25.45 -19.92
C ARG A 156 8.60 -24.93 -19.65
N ASN A 157 7.62 -25.44 -20.39
CA ASN A 157 6.19 -25.11 -20.25
C ASN A 157 5.92 -23.61 -19.96
N PRO A 158 6.42 -22.69 -20.83
CA PRO A 158 6.37 -21.25 -20.56
C PRO A 158 4.95 -20.70 -20.45
N ARG A 159 3.98 -21.39 -21.06
CA ARG A 159 2.57 -21.00 -21.06
C ARG A 159 1.97 -21.01 -19.66
N SER A 160 2.12 -22.11 -18.92
CA SER A 160 1.58 -22.22 -17.56
C SER A 160 2.19 -21.19 -16.62
N TRP A 161 3.49 -20.91 -16.77
CA TRP A 161 4.18 -19.91 -15.95
C TRP A 161 3.74 -18.47 -16.25
N VAL A 162 3.60 -18.09 -17.53
CA VAL A 162 3.13 -16.75 -17.90
C VAL A 162 1.69 -16.54 -17.47
N LEU A 163 0.83 -17.54 -17.66
CA LEU A 163 -0.55 -17.47 -17.19
C LEU A 163 -0.61 -17.34 -15.67
N GLY A 164 0.13 -18.17 -14.94
CA GLY A 164 0.23 -18.11 -13.48
C GLY A 164 0.74 -16.76 -12.98
N ALA A 165 1.77 -16.20 -13.60
CA ALA A 165 2.31 -14.88 -13.23
C ALA A 165 1.31 -13.74 -13.49
N SER A 166 0.55 -13.81 -14.60
CA SER A 166 -0.49 -12.80 -14.90
C SER A 166 -1.63 -12.83 -13.88
N ILE A 167 -2.09 -14.03 -13.48
CA ILE A 167 -3.13 -14.21 -12.47
C ILE A 167 -2.61 -13.76 -11.10
N LEU A 168 -1.38 -14.15 -10.74
CA LEU A 168 -0.75 -13.74 -9.49
C LEU A 168 -0.67 -12.20 -9.40
N GLN A 169 -0.22 -11.54 -10.46
CA GLN A 169 -0.18 -10.09 -10.50
C GLN A 169 -1.59 -9.50 -10.36
N LEU A 170 -2.58 -10.00 -11.10
CA LEU A 170 -3.95 -9.51 -10.99
C LEU A 170 -4.46 -9.62 -9.54
N ILE A 171 -4.26 -10.75 -8.88
CA ILE A 171 -4.65 -10.95 -7.48
C ILE A 171 -3.95 -9.93 -6.58
N ILE A 172 -2.64 -9.76 -6.71
CA ILE A 172 -1.85 -8.85 -5.88
C ILE A 172 -2.34 -7.40 -5.98
N PHE A 173 -2.66 -6.95 -7.20
CA PHE A 173 -3.11 -5.58 -7.47
C PHE A 173 -4.61 -5.37 -7.19
N VAL A 174 -5.42 -6.43 -7.17
CA VAL A 174 -6.84 -6.37 -6.76
C VAL A 174 -6.98 -6.29 -5.25
N ILE A 175 -6.11 -6.94 -4.46
CA ILE A 175 -6.18 -6.92 -3.00
C ILE A 175 -5.97 -5.46 -2.51
N PRO A 176 -7.03 -4.79 -2.01
CA PRO A 176 -6.91 -3.41 -1.52
C PRO A 176 -5.88 -3.35 -0.39
N HIS A 177 -5.14 -2.25 -0.31
CA HIS A 177 -4.22 -2.03 0.81
C HIS A 177 -4.96 -1.84 2.16
N SER A 178 -6.28 -1.60 2.13
CA SER A 178 -7.10 -1.38 3.34
C SER A 178 -7.50 -2.65 4.10
N VAL A 179 -7.37 -3.85 3.51
CA VAL A 179 -7.78 -5.09 4.22
C VAL A 179 -6.79 -5.45 5.35
N LEU A 180 -5.60 -4.85 5.35
CA LEU A 180 -4.51 -5.10 6.31
C LEU A 180 -3.83 -3.82 6.81
N GLY A 181 -4.14 -2.65 6.23
CA GLY A 181 -3.94 -1.38 6.92
C GLY A 181 -4.90 -1.35 8.10
N SER A 182 -4.43 -0.95 9.28
CA SER A 182 -5.29 -0.73 10.44
C SER A 182 -6.22 0.45 10.17
N GLU A 183 -7.23 0.25 9.33
CA GLU A 183 -8.33 1.18 9.15
C GLU A 183 -9.35 0.96 10.26
N LEU A 184 -9.86 2.08 10.76
CA LEU A 184 -10.90 2.11 11.77
C LEU A 184 -12.20 1.65 11.11
N ASP A 185 -12.74 0.54 11.61
CA ASP A 185 -13.97 -0.06 11.11
C ASP A 185 -15.17 0.79 11.55
N TYR A 186 -15.58 1.73 10.69
CA TYR A 186 -16.74 2.61 10.93
C TYR A 186 -18.04 1.83 11.15
N SER A 187 -18.12 0.55 10.76
CA SER A 187 -19.30 -0.30 10.98
C SER A 187 -19.46 -0.78 12.43
N LYS A 188 -18.45 -0.53 13.29
CA LYS A 188 -18.47 -0.84 14.72
C LYS A 188 -18.69 0.38 15.61
N LEU A 189 -18.87 1.56 15.02
CA LEU A 189 -19.35 2.72 15.77
C LEU A 189 -20.84 2.48 16.09
N PRO A 190 -21.27 2.57 17.36
CA PRO A 190 -22.70 2.55 17.65
C PRO A 190 -23.36 3.68 16.87
N ASP A 191 -24.48 3.38 16.19
CA ASP A 191 -25.33 4.39 15.57
C ASP A 191 -25.65 5.43 16.63
N VAL A 192 -25.01 6.60 16.53
CA VAL A 192 -25.38 7.76 17.33
C VAL A 192 -26.73 8.18 16.77
N GLN A 193 -27.79 7.66 17.40
CA GLN A 193 -29.16 8.10 17.15
C GLN A 193 -29.21 9.63 17.25
N ARG A 194 -29.81 10.19 16.20
CA ARG A 194 -30.01 11.62 15.90
C ARG A 194 -30.45 12.47 17.07
#